data_AF-A0AAN7PW13-F1
#
_entry.id   AF-A0AAN7PW13-F1
#
_cell.length_a   1.000
_cell.length_b   1.000
_cell.length_c   1.000
_cell.angle_alpha   90.00
_cell.angle_beta   90.00
_cell.angle_gamma   90.00
#
_symmetry.space_group_name_H-M   'P 1'
#
loop_
_entity.id
_entity.type
_entity.pdbx_description
1 polymer ?
#
loop_
_entity_poly.entity_id
_entity_poly.type
_entity_poly.pdbx_seq_one_letter_code
_entity_poly.pdbx_strand_id
1 'polypeptide(L)'
;METSYAIANRAYKAGRKLVSESSDEGFLVKMLFSLTKLSSRMSFLASEQVNLLCSFLGDGKSLPLQKTSLRCLNYMARRVACDFFEHGSVSMLIIIVDHPGLPTEFQCEAVVILHQVPSKS
;
A
#
# COMPACT_ATOMS: atom_id res chain seq x y z
N MET A 1 -13.20 -12.90 -25.72
CA MET A 1 -13.50 -11.60 -25.08
C MET A 1 -12.99 -11.69 -23.66
N GLU A 2 -11.90 -11.01 -23.31
CA GLU A 2 -11.39 -11.04 -21.94
C GLU A 2 -12.25 -10.12 -21.08
N THR A 3 -12.70 -10.61 -19.92
CA THR A 3 -13.47 -9.78 -18.99
C THR A 3 -12.57 -8.68 -18.43
N SER A 4 -13.14 -7.50 -18.14
CA SER A 4 -12.38 -6.37 -17.56
C SER A 4 -11.61 -6.77 -16.28
N TYR A 5 -12.13 -7.74 -15.52
CA TYR A 5 -11.47 -8.35 -14.36
C TYR A 5 -10.18 -9.09 -14.72
N ALA A 6 -10.21 -9.93 -15.77
CA ALA A 6 -9.04 -10.68 -16.22
C ALA A 6 -7.92 -9.74 -16.71
N ILE A 7 -8.31 -8.69 -17.45
CA ILE A 7 -7.37 -7.66 -17.92
C ILE A 7 -6.75 -6.91 -16.73
N ALA A 8 -7.56 -6.48 -15.77
CA ALA A 8 -7.07 -5.80 -14.56
C ALA A 8 -6.09 -6.67 -13.77
N ASN A 9 -6.42 -7.95 -13.57
CA ASN A 9 -5.54 -8.89 -12.86
C ASN A 9 -4.19 -9.08 -13.56
N ARG A 10 -4.18 -9.23 -14.89
CA ARG A 10 -2.93 -9.35 -15.65
C ARG A 10 -2.09 -8.08 -15.62
N ALA A 11 -2.73 -6.92 -15.82
CA ALA A 11 -2.05 -5.63 -15.73
C ALA A 11 -1.43 -5.42 -14.34
N TYR A 12 -2.16 -5.78 -13.29
CA TYR A 12 -1.69 -5.73 -11.92
C TYR A 12 -0.48 -6.65 -11.68
N LYS A 13 -0.57 -7.92 -12.08
CA LYS A 13 0.55 -8.89 -11.96
C LYS A 13 1.79 -8.45 -12.74
N ALA A 14 1.61 -7.95 -13.95
CA ALA A 14 2.72 -7.43 -14.76
C ALA A 14 3.38 -6.22 -14.08
N GLY A 15 2.58 -5.26 -13.59
CA GLY A 15 3.11 -4.11 -12.86
C GLY A 15 3.83 -4.51 -11.57
N ARG A 16 3.30 -5.48 -10.81
CA ARG A 16 3.98 -6.02 -9.61
C ARG A 16 5.34 -6.64 -9.95
N LYS A 17 5.41 -7.39 -11.05
CA LYS A 17 6.67 -7.97 -11.52
C LYS A 17 7.69 -6.87 -11.85
N LEU A 18 7.27 -5.82 -12.55
CA LEU A 18 8.14 -4.66 -12.83
C LEU A 18 8.61 -3.95 -11.56
N VAL A 19 7.75 -3.85 -10.53
CA VAL A 19 8.14 -3.30 -9.22
C VAL A 19 9.23 -4.15 -8.56
N SER A 20 9.14 -5.48 -8.62
CA SER A 20 10.17 -6.35 -8.03
C SER A 20 11.49 -6.37 -8.78
N GLU A 21 11.47 -6.08 -10.09
CA GLU A 21 12.65 -6.15 -10.97
C GLU A 21 13.36 -4.80 -11.13
N SER A 22 12.74 -3.70 -10.72
CA SER A 22 13.29 -2.35 -10.89
C SER A 22 14.02 -1.84 -9.64
N SER A 23 15.14 -1.16 -9.87
CA SER A 23 15.83 -0.34 -8.87
C SER A 23 15.62 1.17 -9.06
N ASP A 24 14.91 1.57 -10.11
CA ASP A 24 14.62 2.99 -10.40
C ASP A 24 13.51 3.49 -9.45
N GLU A 25 13.89 4.31 -8.48
CA GLU A 25 12.98 4.87 -7.49
C GLU A 25 11.84 5.69 -8.11
N GLY A 26 12.14 6.51 -9.12
CA GLY A 26 11.15 7.35 -9.78
C GLY A 26 10.10 6.52 -10.52
N PHE A 27 10.53 5.41 -11.13
CA PHE A 27 9.64 4.41 -11.70
C PHE A 27 8.80 3.72 -10.62
N LEU A 28 9.44 3.25 -9.53
CA LEU A 28 8.75 2.54 -8.44
C LEU A 28 7.64 3.40 -7.84
N VAL A 29 7.91 4.68 -7.54
CA VAL A 29 6.90 5.63 -7.02
C VAL A 29 5.69 5.73 -7.96
N LYS A 30 5.92 5.91 -9.26
CA LYS A 30 4.83 6.02 -10.26
C LYS A 30 4.05 4.71 -10.41
N MET A 31 4.74 3.58 -10.36
CA MET A 31 4.13 2.27 -10.51
C MET A 31 3.28 1.90 -9.29
N LEU A 32 3.78 2.14 -8.07
CA LEU A 32 3.01 1.94 -6.83
C LEU A 32 1.70 2.73 -6.85
N PHE A 33 1.75 4.00 -7.28
CA PHE A 33 0.55 4.83 -7.39
C PHE A 33 -0.43 4.28 -8.43
N SER A 34 0.07 3.82 -9.58
CA SER A 34 -0.76 3.26 -10.66
C SER A 34 -1.45 1.97 -10.23
N LEU A 35 -0.71 1.07 -9.56
CA LEU A 35 -1.24 -0.18 -9.01
C LEU A 35 -2.25 0.07 -7.90
N THR A 36 -2.02 1.06 -7.04
CA THR A 36 -2.98 1.51 -6.01
C THR A 36 -4.29 1.99 -6.65
N LYS A 37 -4.22 2.81 -7.71
CA LYS A 37 -5.43 3.27 -8.40
C LYS A 37 -6.21 2.11 -9.03
N LEU A 38 -5.52 1.14 -9.62
CA LEU A 38 -6.15 -0.04 -10.21
C LEU A 38 -6.82 -0.93 -9.14
N SER A 39 -6.09 -1.29 -8.10
CA SER A 39 -6.57 -2.14 -7.01
C SER A 39 -7.66 -1.48 -6.17
N SER A 40 -7.67 -0.15 -6.01
CA SER A 40 -8.74 0.56 -5.31
C SER A 40 -10.12 0.42 -5.97
N ARG A 41 -10.18 0.02 -7.25
CA ARG A 41 -11.42 -0.22 -7.99
C ARG A 41 -11.79 -1.70 -8.05
N MET A 42 -10.89 -2.57 -7.57
CA MET A 42 -10.96 -4.02 -7.74
C MET A 42 -10.69 -4.66 -6.38
N SER A 43 -11.77 -4.91 -5.62
CA SER A 43 -11.67 -5.40 -4.24
C SER A 43 -10.79 -6.65 -4.08
N PHE A 44 -10.83 -7.57 -5.06
CA PHE A 44 -10.00 -8.79 -5.06
C PHE A 44 -8.48 -8.54 -5.15
N LEU A 45 -8.05 -7.33 -5.54
CA LEU A 45 -6.63 -6.93 -5.60
C LEU A 45 -6.20 -6.12 -4.36
N ALA A 46 -7.13 -5.75 -3.48
CA ALA A 46 -6.86 -4.81 -2.41
C ALA A 46 -5.88 -5.36 -1.36
N SER A 47 -6.08 -6.59 -0.88
CA SER A 47 -5.16 -7.23 0.08
C SER A 47 -3.74 -7.36 -0.51
N GLU A 48 -3.61 -7.83 -1.75
CA GLU A 48 -2.30 -7.93 -2.41
C GLU A 48 -1.59 -6.58 -2.50
N GLN A 49 -2.35 -5.50 -2.76
CA GLN A 49 -1.78 -4.16 -2.86
C GLN A 49 -1.37 -3.63 -1.49
N VAL A 50 -2.20 -3.82 -0.46
CA VAL A 50 -1.85 -3.41 0.91
C VAL A 50 -0.56 -4.09 1.35
N ASN A 51 -0.43 -5.40 1.13
CA ASN A 51 0.78 -6.15 1.45
C ASN A 51 2.01 -5.65 0.69
N LEU A 52 1.87 -5.34 -0.60
CA LEU A 52 2.95 -4.73 -1.38
C LEU A 52 3.37 -3.38 -0.80
N LEU A 53 2.43 -2.49 -0.48
CA LEU A 53 2.72 -1.16 0.06
C LEU A 53 3.41 -1.25 1.42
N CYS A 54 2.97 -2.16 2.30
CA CYS A 54 3.64 -2.41 3.59
C CYS A 54 5.11 -2.81 3.41
N SER A 55 5.44 -3.61 2.38
CA SER A 55 6.84 -4.02 2.13
C SER A 55 7.79 -2.85 1.83
N PHE A 56 7.26 -1.69 1.44
CA PHE A 56 8.02 -0.46 1.20
C PHE A 56 8.15 0.45 2.42
N LEU A 57 7.58 0.07 3.57
CA LEU A 57 7.65 0.82 4.83
C LEU A 57 8.76 0.33 5.77
N GLY A 58 9.34 -0.83 5.49
CA GLY A 58 10.39 -1.41 6.31
C GLY A 58 11.74 -0.70 6.22
N ASP A 59 12.65 -1.11 7.11
CA ASP A 59 14.02 -0.63 7.15
C ASP A 59 14.76 -0.90 5.83
N GLY A 60 15.64 0.03 5.45
CA GLY A 60 16.40 -0.03 4.19
C GLY A 60 15.64 0.45 2.95
N LYS A 61 14.41 0.94 3.10
CA LYS A 61 13.68 1.65 2.04
C LYS A 61 13.94 3.15 2.12
N SER A 62 13.95 3.81 0.97
CA SER A 62 14.16 5.25 0.90
C SER A 62 12.93 6.02 1.38
N LEU A 63 13.15 7.23 1.90
CA LEU A 63 12.08 8.10 2.37
C LEU A 63 11.00 8.39 1.29
N PRO A 64 11.34 8.62 0.01
CA PRO A 64 10.33 8.83 -1.04
C PRO A 64 9.43 7.61 -1.26
N LEU A 65 9.99 6.39 -1.20
CA LEU A 65 9.21 5.16 -1.32
C LEU A 65 8.31 4.94 -0.11
N GLN A 66 8.83 5.14 1.10
CA GLN A 66 8.04 5.06 2.33
C GLN A 66 6.88 6.06 2.32
N LYS A 67 7.16 7.33 1.99
CA LYS A 67 6.15 8.40 1.87
C LYS A 67 5.06 8.07 0.85
N THR A 68 5.48 7.59 -0.33
CA THR A 68 4.53 7.20 -1.39
C THR A 68 3.66 6.03 -0.94
N SER A 69 4.24 5.09 -0.22
CA SER A 69 3.55 3.89 0.24
C SER A 69 2.52 4.21 1.32
N LEU A 70 2.85 5.07 2.28
CA LEU A 70 1.89 5.60 3.27
C LEU A 70 0.72 6.31 2.61
N ARG A 71 0.99 7.23 1.68
CA ARG A 71 -0.06 7.93 0.93
C ARG A 71 -0.97 6.98 0.17
N CYS A 72 -0.38 5.94 -0.44
CA CYS A 72 -1.14 4.91 -1.14
C CYS A 72 -2.00 4.08 -0.17
N LEU A 73 -1.49 3.72 1.01
CA LEU A 73 -2.26 3.01 2.03
C LEU A 73 -3.42 3.84 2.56
N ASN A 74 -3.19 5.13 2.84
CA ASN A 74 -4.24 6.08 3.23
C ASN A 74 -5.30 6.21 2.12
N TYR A 75 -4.89 6.27 0.86
CA TYR A 75 -5.82 6.26 -0.26
C TYR A 75 -6.65 4.97 -0.33
N MET A 76 -6.03 3.80 -0.11
CA MET A 76 -6.71 2.51 -0.08
C MET A 76 -7.70 2.42 1.08
N ALA A 77 -7.30 2.79 2.30
CA ALA A 77 -8.14 2.76 3.50
C ALA A 77 -9.41 3.62 3.35
N ARG A 78 -9.30 4.77 2.66
CA ARG A 78 -10.46 5.65 2.38
C ARG A 78 -11.39 5.12 1.28
N ARG A 79 -10.90 4.31 0.36
CA ARG A 79 -11.60 3.90 -0.88
C ARG A 79 -12.19 2.50 -0.80
N VAL A 80 -11.56 1.64 -0.03
CA VAL A 80 -11.87 0.22 0.05
C VAL A 80 -12.27 -0.08 1.50
N ALA A 81 -13.33 -0.88 1.71
CA ALA A 81 -13.70 -1.32 3.05
C ALA A 81 -12.47 -1.93 3.75
N CYS A 82 -12.23 -1.57 5.00
CA CYS A 82 -10.98 -1.87 5.70
C CYS A 82 -10.77 -3.37 6.04
N ASP A 83 -11.65 -4.25 5.58
CA ASP A 83 -11.59 -5.70 5.76
C ASP A 83 -10.32 -6.34 5.14
N PHE A 84 -9.62 -5.61 4.26
CA PHE A 84 -8.40 -6.07 3.59
C PHE A 84 -7.11 -5.78 4.34
N PHE A 85 -7.16 -5.04 5.46
CA PHE A 85 -6.01 -4.89 6.34
C PHE A 85 -5.88 -6.15 7.19
N GLU A 86 -4.91 -7.01 6.85
CA GLU A 86 -4.56 -8.17 7.65
C GLU A 86 -3.82 -7.74 8.93
N HIS A 87 -3.78 -8.61 9.94
CA HIS A 87 -3.11 -8.31 11.21
C HIS A 87 -1.67 -7.81 11.02
N GLY A 88 -0.93 -8.38 10.06
CA GLY A 88 0.43 -7.94 9.72
C GLY A 88 0.52 -6.49 9.24
N SER A 89 -0.47 -6.02 8.46
CA SER A 89 -0.53 -4.63 7.99
C SER A 89 -0.81 -3.66 9.14
N VAL A 90 -1.67 -4.05 10.09
CA VAL A 90 -1.96 -3.27 11.31
C VAL A 90 -0.72 -3.17 12.21
N SER A 91 -0.03 -4.29 12.44
CA SER A 91 1.20 -4.30 13.24
C SER A 91 2.28 -3.38 12.66
N MET A 92 2.43 -3.36 11.33
CA MET A 92 3.40 -2.47 10.67
C MET A 92 3.03 -0.99 10.80
N LEU A 93 1.75 -0.64 10.75
CA LEU A 93 1.31 0.74 10.99
C LEU A 93 1.57 1.17 12.43
N ILE A 94 1.34 0.29 13.42
CA ILE A 94 1.66 0.57 14.83
C ILE A 94 3.16 0.82 14.99
N ILE A 95 4.01 -0.02 14.38
CA ILE A 95 5.47 0.17 14.41
C ILE A 95 5.84 1.55 13.86
N ILE A 96 5.21 2.00 12.77
CA ILE A 96 5.48 3.32 12.17
C ILE A 96 5.07 4.46 13.10
N VAL A 97 3.94 4.35 13.81
CA VAL A 97 3.50 5.34 14.80
C VAL A 97 4.55 5.51 15.89
N ASP A 98 5.11 4.39 16.36
CA ASP A 98 6.08 4.38 17.46
C ASP A 98 7.53 4.56 17.00
N HIS A 99 7.81 4.71 15.70
CA HIS A 99 9.18 4.74 15.18
C HIS A 99 9.83 6.12 15.36
N PRO A 100 10.80 6.30 16.27
CA PRO A 100 11.34 7.62 16.63
C PRO A 100 12.20 8.26 15.51
N GLY A 101 12.66 7.46 14.55
CA GLY A 101 13.43 7.92 13.40
C GLY A 101 12.60 8.35 12.19
N LEU A 102 11.28 8.20 12.22
CA LEU A 102 10.42 8.61 11.11
C LEU A 102 9.88 10.03 11.31
N PRO A 103 9.74 10.82 10.23
CA PRO A 103 9.06 12.11 10.29
C PRO A 103 7.68 12.01 10.94
N THR A 104 7.33 12.99 11.77
CA THR A 104 6.02 13.07 12.44
C THR A 104 4.85 13.04 11.44
N GLU A 105 5.04 13.55 10.21
CA GLU A 105 4.06 13.43 9.13
C GLU A 105 3.66 11.97 8.86
N PHE A 106 4.63 11.04 8.90
CA PHE A 106 4.38 9.61 8.69
C PHE A 106 3.67 8.95 9.86
N GLN A 107 4.05 9.34 11.08
CA GLN A 107 3.40 8.87 12.30
C GLN A 107 1.92 9.29 12.31
N CYS A 108 1.64 10.57 12.02
CA CYS A 108 0.27 11.08 11.92
C CYS A 108 -0.54 10.38 10.81
N GLU A 109 0.06 10.14 9.64
CA GLU A 109 -0.62 9.45 8.55
C GLU A 109 -0.92 7.99 8.92
N ALA A 110 -0.02 7.30 9.62
CA ALA A 110 -0.25 5.94 10.14
C ALA A 110 -1.39 5.90 11.18
N VAL A 111 -1.44 6.86 12.11
CA VAL A 111 -2.55 6.99 13.08
C VAL A 111 -3.90 7.16 12.37
N VAL A 112 -3.95 8.02 11.33
CA VAL A 112 -5.17 8.24 10.55
C VAL A 112 -5.64 6.97 9.84
N ILE A 113 -4.71 6.16 9.33
CA ILE A 113 -5.04 4.86 8.71
C ILE A 113 -5.57 3.90 9.78
N LEU A 114 -4.91 3.79 10.94
CA LEU A 114 -5.33 2.91 12.03
C LEU A 114 -6.75 3.22 12.53
N HIS A 115 -7.11 4.50 12.64
CA HIS A 115 -8.48 4.89 13.01
C HIS A 115 -9.57 4.48 12.01
N GLN A 116 -9.19 4.18 10.76
CA GLN A 116 -10.14 3.73 9.74
C GLN A 116 -10.32 2.22 9.74
N VAL A 117 -9.37 1.45 10.30
CA VAL A 117 -9.45 0.00 10.40
C VAL A 117 -10.40 -0.39 11.55
N PRO A 118 -11.49 -1.12 11.29
CA PRO A 118 -12.42 -1.53 12.34
C PRO A 118 -11.73 -2.51 13.29
N SER A 119 -11.92 -2.29 14.60
CA SER A 119 -11.54 -3.26 15.62
C SER A 119 -12.34 -4.54 15.39
N LYS A 120 -11.65 -5.64 15.06
CA LYS A 120 -12.27 -6.97 15.02
C LYS A 120 -12.44 -7.43 16.47
N SER A 121 -13.65 -7.23 17.01
CA SER A 121 -14.10 -7.77 18.30
C SER A 121 -14.35 -9.27 18.22
#